data_AF-A0A1V2QYV8-F1
#
_entry.id   AF-A0A1V2QYV8-F1
#
_cell.length_a   1.000
_cell.length_b   1.000
_cell.length_c   1.000
_cell.angle_alpha   90.00
_cell.angle_beta   90.00
_cell.angle_gamma   90.00
#
_symmetry.space_group_name_H-M   'P 1'
#
loop_
_entity.id
_entity.type
_entity.pdbx_description
1 polymer ?
#
loop_
_entity_poly.entity_id
_entity_poly.type
_entity_poly.pdbx_seq_one_letter_code
_entity_poly.pdbx_strand_id
1 'polypeptide(L)'
;RLWYLKYRINRKESRLGLGAYPDVSLADARQQRDGIRKLLAQNINPAQQRSAERTTSSPEKTFKTVALSWHKSNRTWSENHAARLLASMNNHIFPIIGHLPVTELKTRHFIDLLKGIEKRGLLEVAARTRQHMCNI
;
A
#
# COMPACT_ATOMS: atom_id res chain seq x y z
N ARG A 1 -1.89 -4.54 27.71
CA ARG A 1 -1.47 -3.19 28.18
C ARG A 1 -0.43 -2.65 27.19
N LEU A 2 -0.42 -1.36 26.84
CA LEU A 2 0.50 -0.80 25.83
C LEU A 2 1.47 0.19 26.47
N TRP A 3 2.74 0.15 26.07
CA TRP A 3 3.73 1.18 26.38
C TRP A 3 3.45 2.43 25.57
N TYR A 4 3.34 3.58 26.22
CA TYR A 4 3.11 4.87 25.56
C TYR A 4 4.25 5.83 25.86
N LEU A 5 4.72 6.51 24.80
CA LEU A 5 5.63 7.64 24.89
C LEU A 5 4.88 8.92 24.54
N LYS A 6 4.89 9.87 25.46
CA LYS A 6 4.35 11.21 25.25
C LYS A 6 5.48 12.15 24.78
N TYR A 7 5.26 12.88 23.69
CA TYR A 7 6.23 13.82 23.15
C TYR A 7 5.54 15.08 22.60
N ARG A 8 6.33 16.15 22.41
CA ARG A 8 5.88 17.41 21.83
C ARG A 8 6.77 17.77 20.66
N ILE A 9 6.16 18.14 19.54
CA ILE A 9 6.85 18.67 18.35
C ILE A 9 6.05 19.87 17.85
N ASN A 10 6.71 20.98 17.52
CA ASN A 10 6.07 22.22 17.04
C ASN A 10 4.87 22.67 17.91
N ARG A 11 5.04 22.68 19.24
CA ARG A 11 3.99 22.99 20.25
C ARG A 11 2.75 22.09 20.23
N LYS A 12 2.74 21.03 19.40
CA LYS A 12 1.67 20.03 19.36
C LYS A 12 2.05 18.83 20.22
N GLU A 13 1.15 18.47 21.13
CA GLU A 13 1.28 17.27 21.95
C GLU A 13 0.87 16.02 21.15
N SER A 14 1.65 14.95 21.27
CA SER A 14 1.36 13.69 20.60
C SER A 14 1.81 12.50 21.46
N ARG A 15 1.15 11.36 21.26
CA ARG A 15 1.46 10.10 21.94
C ARG A 15 1.83 9.03 20.92
N LEU A 16 2.81 8.22 21.23
CA LEU A 16 3.27 7.10 20.40
C LEU A 16 3.23 5.81 21.21
N GLY A 17 2.55 4.78 20.70
CA GLY A 17 2.58 3.45 21.34
C GLY A 17 3.87 2.71 20.96
N LEU A 18 4.71 2.33 21.92
CA LEU A 18 5.98 1.62 21.69
C LEU A 18 5.80 0.10 21.52
N GLY A 19 4.65 -0.43 21.95
CA GLY A 19 4.30 -1.84 21.81
C GLY A 19 3.48 -2.36 22.99
N ALA A 20 2.93 -3.56 22.86
CA ALA A 20 2.15 -4.21 23.91
C ALA A 20 3.08 -4.90 24.92
N TYR A 21 2.76 -4.79 26.21
CA TYR A 21 3.32 -5.66 27.25
C TYR A 21 2.53 -6.97 27.24
N PRO A 22 3.17 -8.16 27.30
CA PRO A 22 4.60 -8.39 27.59
C PRO A 22 5.51 -8.55 26.37
N ASP A 23 4.98 -8.49 25.14
CA ASP A 23 5.75 -8.70 23.90
C ASP A 23 6.94 -7.73 23.76
N VAL A 24 6.79 -6.51 24.28
CA VAL A 24 7.88 -5.52 24.35
C VAL A 24 8.36 -5.40 25.79
N SER A 25 9.63 -5.75 25.99
CA SER A 25 10.29 -5.63 27.28
C SER A 25 10.51 -4.17 27.68
N LEU A 26 10.72 -3.92 28.98
CA LEU A 26 11.04 -2.57 29.46
C LEU A 26 12.34 -2.02 28.84
N ALA A 27 13.31 -2.89 28.55
CA ALA A 27 14.57 -2.53 27.92
C ALA A 27 14.33 -2.06 26.47
N ASP A 28 13.56 -2.81 25.69
CA ASP A 28 13.22 -2.46 24.31
C ASP A 28 12.41 -1.16 24.25
N ALA A 29 11.46 -0.97 25.16
CA ALA A 29 10.69 0.27 25.25
C ALA A 29 11.59 1.49 25.52
N ARG A 30 12.64 1.34 26.35
CA ARG A 30 13.63 2.40 26.60
C ARG A 30 14.49 2.68 25.37
N GLN A 31 14.94 1.64 24.67
CA GLN A 31 15.72 1.79 23.44
C GLN A 31 14.92 2.50 22.34
N GLN A 32 13.65 2.11 22.13
CA GLN A 32 12.77 2.78 21.18
C GLN A 32 12.54 4.24 21.55
N ARG A 33 12.33 4.54 22.85
CA ARG A 33 12.19 5.92 23.34
C ARG A 33 13.41 6.76 22.98
N ASP A 34 14.61 6.24 23.19
CA ASP A 34 15.84 6.99 22.95
C ASP A 34 16.07 7.21 21.44
N GLY A 35 15.71 6.24 20.59
CA GLY A 35 15.66 6.41 19.14
C GLY A 35 14.69 7.51 18.70
N ILE A 36 13.48 7.51 19.25
CA ILE A 36 12.47 8.55 18.96
C ILE A 36 12.95 9.93 19.42
N ARG A 37 13.61 10.02 20.58
CA ARG A 37 14.17 11.29 21.09
C ARG A 37 15.26 11.84 20.16
N LYS A 38 16.08 10.99 19.54
CA LYS A 38 17.06 11.40 18.51
C LYS A 38 16.37 11.95 17.27
N LEU A 39 15.31 11.29 16.79
CA LEU A 39 14.52 11.76 15.64
C LEU A 39 13.84 13.10 15.92
N LEU A 40 13.29 13.28 17.13
CA LEU A 40 12.72 14.56 17.56
C LEU A 40 13.76 15.67 17.62
N ALA A 41 15.00 15.38 18.02
CA ALA A 41 16.10 16.34 17.99
C ALA A 41 16.47 16.76 16.55
N GLN A 42 16.28 15.87 15.58
CA GLN A 42 16.42 16.16 14.14
C GLN A 42 15.17 16.80 13.52
N ASN A 43 14.15 17.11 14.34
CA ASN A 43 12.86 17.66 13.90
C ASN A 43 12.07 16.74 12.94
N ILE A 44 12.39 15.44 12.94
CA ILE A 44 11.71 14.42 12.15
C ILE A 44 10.53 13.90 12.95
N ASN A 45 9.33 13.93 12.37
CA ASN A 45 8.13 13.46 13.05
C ASN A 45 8.09 11.91 13.08
N PRO A 46 8.21 11.25 14.25
CA PRO A 46 8.25 9.79 14.36
C PRO A 46 6.94 9.11 13.95
N ALA A 47 5.81 9.84 13.93
CA ALA A 47 4.55 9.34 13.37
C ALA A 47 4.62 9.16 11.85
N GLN A 48 5.33 10.04 11.14
CA GLN A 48 5.51 9.93 9.69
C GLN A 48 6.49 8.81 9.34
N GLN A 49 7.54 8.61 10.14
CA GLN A 49 8.50 7.53 9.91
C GLN A 49 7.87 6.15 10.07
N ARG A 50 6.98 5.93 11.06
CA ARG A 50 6.23 4.66 11.14
C ARG A 50 5.26 4.45 9.99
N SER A 51 4.65 5.52 9.48
CA SER A 51 3.84 5.42 8.27
C SER A 51 4.71 5.02 7.07
N ALA A 52 5.89 5.62 6.91
CA ALA A 52 6.83 5.28 5.84
C ALA A 52 7.42 3.86 5.97
N GLU A 53 7.74 3.42 7.20
CA GLU A 53 8.20 2.05 7.50
C GLU A 53 7.09 1.00 7.27
N ARG A 54 5.81 1.38 7.47
CA ARG A 54 4.67 0.53 7.06
C ARG A 54 4.54 0.44 5.54
N THR A 55 4.84 1.52 4.80
CA THR A 55 4.81 1.51 3.32
C THR A 55 6.00 0.75 2.73
N THR A 56 7.10 0.58 3.49
CA THR A 56 8.22 -0.32 3.12
C THR A 56 7.98 -1.78 3.52
N SER A 57 6.75 -2.14 3.92
CA SER A 57 6.40 -3.53 4.17
C SER A 57 6.13 -4.27 2.85
N SER A 58 7.20 -4.88 2.36
CA SER A 58 7.29 -5.97 1.40
C SER A 58 6.75 -5.75 -0.04
N PRO A 59 7.59 -5.94 -1.09
CA PRO A 59 7.16 -5.94 -2.48
C PRO A 59 6.11 -7.04 -2.79
N GLU A 60 5.95 -8.00 -1.89
CA GLU A 60 5.02 -9.13 -1.99
C GLU A 60 3.54 -8.72 -1.96
N LYS A 61 3.19 -7.56 -1.39
CA LYS A 61 1.79 -7.12 -1.24
C LYS A 61 1.37 -5.98 -2.18
N THR A 62 2.04 -5.85 -3.33
CA THR A 62 1.62 -4.87 -4.35
C THR A 62 0.44 -5.39 -5.17
N PHE A 63 -0.36 -4.49 -5.75
CA PHE A 63 -1.45 -4.92 -6.64
C PHE A 63 -0.93 -5.77 -7.79
N LYS A 64 0.27 -5.47 -8.30
CA LYS A 64 0.90 -6.21 -9.40
C LYS A 64 1.12 -7.68 -9.05
N THR A 65 1.60 -8.00 -7.83
CA THR A 65 1.83 -9.40 -7.44
C THR A 65 0.52 -10.17 -7.31
N VAL A 66 -0.53 -9.54 -6.75
CA VAL A 66 -1.86 -10.16 -6.65
C VAL A 66 -2.48 -10.38 -8.02
N ALA A 67 -2.44 -9.38 -8.91
CA ALA A 67 -2.94 -9.50 -10.27
C ALA A 67 -2.23 -10.60 -11.06
N LEU A 68 -0.91 -10.74 -10.91
CA LEU A 68 -0.13 -11.82 -11.54
C LEU A 68 -0.49 -13.20 -10.95
N SER A 69 -0.72 -13.28 -9.64
CA SER A 69 -1.15 -14.52 -8.99
C SER A 69 -2.55 -14.95 -9.48
N TRP A 70 -3.48 -14.01 -9.57
CA TRP A 70 -4.83 -14.24 -10.12
C TRP A 70 -4.78 -14.67 -11.59
N HIS A 71 -3.92 -14.02 -12.39
CA HIS A 71 -3.71 -14.40 -13.79
C HIS A 71 -3.18 -15.83 -13.92
N LYS A 72 -2.22 -16.23 -13.09
CA LYS A 72 -1.69 -17.61 -13.05
C LYS A 72 -2.70 -18.64 -12.55
N SER A 73 -3.62 -18.25 -11.65
CA SER A 73 -4.64 -19.14 -11.10
C SER A 73 -5.70 -19.53 -12.14
N ASN A 74 -5.92 -18.70 -13.16
CA ASN A 74 -6.93 -18.95 -14.19
C ASN A 74 -6.38 -19.82 -15.33
N ARG A 75 -6.47 -21.13 -15.14
CA ARG A 75 -6.08 -22.16 -16.13
C ARG A 75 -7.07 -22.37 -17.28
N THR A 76 -8.24 -21.71 -17.25
CA THR A 76 -9.32 -21.89 -18.23
C THR A 76 -9.18 -21.04 -19.49
N TRP A 77 -8.27 -20.06 -19.50
CA TRP A 77 -8.09 -19.15 -20.62
C TRP A 77 -7.13 -19.73 -21.67
N SER A 78 -7.43 -19.49 -22.95
CA SER A 78 -6.46 -19.76 -24.01
C SER A 78 -5.24 -18.86 -23.85
N GLU A 79 -4.08 -19.35 -24.31
CA GLU A 79 -2.80 -18.64 -24.17
C GLU A 79 -2.85 -17.23 -24.79
N ASN A 80 -3.54 -17.09 -25.94
CA ASN A 80 -3.80 -15.80 -26.58
C ASN A 80 -4.68 -14.87 -25.73
N HIS A 81 -5.72 -15.40 -25.09
CA HIS A 81 -6.60 -14.59 -24.24
C HIS A 81 -5.85 -14.11 -22.99
N ALA A 82 -5.11 -15.01 -22.35
CA ALA A 82 -4.29 -14.71 -21.19
C ALA A 82 -3.22 -13.65 -21.51
N ALA A 83 -2.52 -13.77 -22.64
CA ALA A 83 -1.51 -12.81 -23.08
C ALA A 83 -2.12 -11.42 -23.37
N ARG A 84 -3.26 -11.38 -24.07
CA ARG A 84 -3.97 -10.13 -24.37
C ARG A 84 -4.46 -9.42 -23.12
N LEU A 85 -4.96 -10.16 -22.15
CA LEU A 85 -5.37 -9.63 -20.85
C LEU A 85 -4.16 -9.05 -20.10
N LEU A 86 -3.07 -9.81 -19.99
CA LEU A 86 -1.84 -9.36 -19.33
C LEU A 86 -1.29 -8.08 -19.97
N ALA A 87 -1.27 -7.99 -21.30
CA ALA A 87 -0.82 -6.81 -22.03
C ALA A 87 -1.71 -5.58 -21.72
N SER A 88 -3.04 -5.77 -21.66
CA SER A 88 -3.98 -4.72 -21.26
C SER A 88 -3.73 -4.26 -19.82
N MET A 89 -3.52 -5.20 -18.89
CA MET A 89 -3.20 -4.86 -17.49
C MET A 89 -1.88 -4.09 -17.39
N ASN A 90 -0.87 -4.49 -18.18
CA ASN A 90 0.44 -3.84 -18.18
C ASN A 90 0.42 -2.42 -18.77
N ASN A 91 -0.40 -2.17 -19.78
CA ASN A 91 -0.51 -0.86 -20.41
C ASN A 91 -1.39 0.12 -19.65
N HIS A 92 -2.47 -0.37 -19.04
CA HIS A 92 -3.50 0.51 -18.47
C HIS A 92 -3.53 0.49 -16.94
N ILE A 93 -3.30 -0.66 -16.30
CA ILE A 93 -3.55 -0.84 -14.87
C ILE A 93 -2.26 -0.67 -14.05
N PHE A 94 -1.20 -1.39 -14.43
CA PHE A 94 0.06 -1.37 -13.67
C PHE A 94 0.77 -0.01 -13.58
N PRO A 95 0.73 0.87 -14.60
CA PRO A 95 1.35 2.20 -14.48
C PRO A 95 0.72 3.07 -13.40
N ILE A 96 -0.58 2.87 -13.10
CA ILE A 96 -1.35 3.73 -12.20
C ILE A 96 -1.44 3.11 -10.80
N ILE A 97 -1.84 1.83 -10.70
CA ILE A 97 -2.09 1.18 -9.40
C ILE A 97 -1.15 0.01 -9.10
N GLY A 98 -0.31 -0.40 -10.05
CA GLY A 98 0.52 -1.60 -9.91
C GLY A 98 1.56 -1.51 -8.78
N HIS A 99 2.03 -0.31 -8.47
CA HIS A 99 3.02 -0.04 -7.41
C HIS A 99 2.37 0.14 -6.04
N LEU A 100 1.05 0.32 -5.97
CA LEU A 100 0.36 0.56 -4.71
C LEU A 100 0.19 -0.76 -3.93
N PRO A 101 0.38 -0.74 -2.60
CA PRO A 101 0.12 -1.90 -1.78
C PRO A 101 -1.38 -2.14 -1.66
N VAL A 102 -1.79 -3.41 -1.61
CA VAL A 102 -3.21 -3.80 -1.57
C VAL A 102 -3.94 -3.19 -0.36
N THR A 103 -3.23 -2.98 0.75
CA THR A 103 -3.75 -2.34 1.96
C THR A 103 -4.10 -0.85 1.79
N GLU A 104 -3.50 -0.17 0.82
CA GLU A 104 -3.76 1.25 0.54
C GLU A 104 -4.71 1.46 -0.65
N LEU A 105 -5.04 0.39 -1.40
CA LEU A 105 -6.00 0.47 -2.49
C LEU A 105 -7.39 0.81 -1.94
N LYS A 106 -7.98 1.83 -2.56
CA LYS A 106 -9.31 2.36 -2.26
C LYS A 106 -10.07 2.47 -3.55
N THR A 107 -11.40 2.45 -3.47
CA THR A 107 -12.31 2.61 -4.60
C THR A 107 -11.99 3.83 -5.48
N ARG A 108 -11.49 4.92 -4.87
CA ARG A 108 -11.09 6.14 -5.59
C ARG A 108 -10.00 5.88 -6.62
N HIS A 109 -8.99 5.08 -6.29
CA HIS A 109 -7.90 4.75 -7.22
C HIS A 109 -8.40 3.99 -8.45
N PHE A 110 -9.40 3.12 -8.29
CA PHE A 110 -10.03 2.40 -9.40
C PHE A 110 -10.89 3.32 -10.27
N ILE A 111 -11.61 4.27 -9.66
CA ILE A 111 -12.39 5.28 -10.39
C ILE A 111 -11.48 6.19 -11.20
N ASP A 112 -10.37 6.65 -10.60
CA ASP A 112 -9.41 7.52 -11.27
C ASP A 112 -8.73 6.80 -12.45
N LEU A 113 -8.42 5.52 -12.27
CA LEU A 113 -7.95 4.64 -13.35
C LEU A 113 -8.96 4.56 -14.51
N LEU A 114 -10.23 4.23 -14.21
CA LEU A 114 -11.26 4.10 -15.25
C LEU A 114 -11.50 5.42 -15.98
N LYS A 115 -11.59 6.54 -15.25
CA LYS A 115 -11.71 7.88 -15.84
C LYS A 115 -10.49 8.23 -16.71
N GLY A 116 -9.30 7.80 -16.32
CA GLY A 116 -8.09 7.97 -17.12
C GLY A 116 -8.15 7.24 -18.46
N ILE A 117 -8.73 6.04 -18.49
CA ILE A 117 -8.93 5.26 -19.72
C ILE A 117 -10.06 5.85 -20.58
N GLU A 118 -11.17 6.28 -19.96
CA GLU A 118 -12.28 6.94 -20.65
C GLU A 118 -11.84 8.25 -21.32
N LYS A 119 -11.01 9.06 -20.65
CA LYS A 119 -10.42 10.28 -21.22
C LYS A 119 -9.56 10.03 -22.47
N ARG A 120 -9.02 8.82 -22.63
CA ARG A 120 -8.27 8.42 -23.84
C ARG A 120 -9.18 7.96 -24.98
N GLY A 121 -10.51 7.95 -24.79
CA GLY A 121 -11.50 7.51 -25.78
C GLY A 121 -11.66 5.98 -25.85
N LEU A 122 -11.04 5.21 -24.96
CA LEU A 122 -11.03 3.75 -25.00
C LEU A 122 -12.15 3.16 -24.11
N LEU A 123 -13.41 3.43 -24.46
CA LEU A 123 -14.58 3.05 -23.64
C LEU A 123 -14.71 1.53 -23.44
N GLU A 124 -14.49 0.75 -24.50
CA GLU A 124 -14.57 -0.71 -24.43
C GLU A 124 -13.47 -1.30 -23.53
N VAL A 125 -12.28 -0.71 -23.57
CA VAL A 125 -11.15 -1.10 -22.70
C VAL A 125 -11.45 -0.77 -21.25
N ALA A 126 -12.09 0.38 -20.97
CA ALA A 126 -12.53 0.74 -19.62
C ALA A 126 -13.56 -0.26 -19.08
N ALA A 127 -14.56 -0.63 -19.88
CA ALA A 127 -15.59 -1.60 -19.49
C ALA A 127 -14.99 -2.98 -19.19
N ARG A 128 -14.12 -3.50 -20.08
CA ARG A 128 -13.43 -4.78 -19.85
C ARG A 128 -12.51 -4.72 -18.63
N THR A 129 -11.75 -3.64 -18.48
CA THR A 129 -10.85 -3.44 -17.33
C THR A 129 -11.64 -3.43 -16.02
N ARG A 130 -12.80 -2.78 -15.97
CA ARG A 130 -13.72 -2.82 -14.81
C ARG A 130 -14.15 -4.25 -14.49
N GLN A 131 -14.55 -5.02 -15.49
CA GLN A 131 -14.97 -6.41 -15.30
C GLN A 131 -13.83 -7.27 -14.74
N HIS A 132 -12.62 -7.14 -15.28
CA HIS A 132 -11.45 -7.86 -14.77
C HIS A 132 -11.11 -7.47 -13.34
N MET A 133 -11.18 -6.17 -12.99
CA MET A 133 -10.94 -5.70 -11.63
C MET A 133 -11.98 -6.18 -10.62
N CYS A 134 -13.22 -6.41 -11.03
CA CYS A 134 -14.25 -7.00 -10.17
C CYS A 134 -14.05 -8.51 -9.94
N ASN A 135 -13.31 -9.18 -10.83
CA ASN A 135 -13.03 -10.61 -10.75
C ASN A 135 -11.74 -10.96 -10.01
N ILE A 136 -10.87 -9.96 -9.77
CA ILE A 136 -9.64 -10.06 -8.98
C ILE A 136 -9.99 -9.88 -7.49
#